data_AF-A0A1A1Z176-F1
#
_entry.id   AF-A0A1A1Z176-F1
#
_cell.length_a   1.000
_cell.length_b   1.000
_cell.length_c   1.000
_cell.angle_alpha   90.00
_cell.angle_beta   90.00
_cell.angle_gamma   90.00
#
_symmetry.space_group_name_H-M   'P 1'
#
loop_
_entity.id
_entity.type
_entity.pdbx_description
1 polymer ?
#
loop_
_entity_poly.entity_id
_entity_poly.type
_entity_poly.pdbx_seq_one_letter_code
_entity_poly.pdbx_strand_id
1 'polypeptide(L)'
;MTGPYPPEYGAGPVGPQMYGPQPYPENVPSPYPSMLPPPLPYPKRRWVKPVLAVVAAVVVIAAIIAAIVLASRNDSGSGHSALTESSAKAAIQEYLDALSKGDDQTVARHTLCGLYDSVKERRSDLALANLSSDAFRKQYSRAEVTSIDKMVLWSPNQAQVLFTMKVAPASGSTRGQTPRDGEEQAVAQLLHQDNETLVCSYLPRTAGQY
;
A
#
# COMPACT_ATOMS: atom_id res chain seq x y z
N MET A 1 -13.46 -57.34 -6.38
CA MET A 1 -14.63 -58.04 -6.94
C MET A 1 -15.51 -56.96 -7.60
N THR A 2 -15.46 -56.71 -8.93
CA THR A 2 -16.20 -57.40 -10.04
C THR A 2 -17.67 -57.65 -9.68
N GLY A 3 -18.61 -56.72 -9.97
CA GLY A 3 -19.48 -56.61 -11.17
C GLY A 3 -20.91 -57.13 -10.85
N PRO A 4 -22.04 -56.87 -11.60
CA PRO A 4 -22.23 -56.30 -12.95
C PRO A 4 -23.43 -55.28 -13.15
N TYR A 5 -23.65 -54.86 -14.40
CA TYR A 5 -24.44 -53.73 -14.98
C TYR A 5 -25.84 -54.16 -15.60
N PRO A 6 -26.63 -53.33 -16.33
CA PRO A 6 -28.11 -53.11 -16.27
C PRO A 6 -28.94 -53.83 -17.40
N PRO A 7 -30.27 -53.60 -17.68
CA PRO A 7 -30.74 -52.44 -18.49
C PRO A 7 -32.25 -51.95 -18.41
N GLU A 8 -32.48 -50.72 -18.91
CA GLU A 8 -33.51 -50.10 -19.81
C GLU A 8 -35.06 -50.32 -19.76
N TYR A 9 -35.75 -49.38 -20.46
CA TYR A 9 -37.17 -49.19 -20.81
C TYR A 9 -38.00 -48.28 -19.88
N GLY A 10 -38.67 -47.21 -20.33
CA GLY A 10 -38.94 -46.72 -21.69
C GLY A 10 -39.78 -45.41 -21.66
N ALA A 11 -40.10 -44.92 -22.85
CA ALA A 11 -40.43 -43.55 -23.20
C ALA A 11 -41.83 -42.99 -22.81
N GLY A 12 -41.85 -41.68 -22.47
CA GLY A 12 -42.96 -40.71 -22.67
C GLY A 12 -44.27 -40.97 -21.88
N PRO A 13 -45.31 -40.11 -21.95
CA PRO A 13 -45.50 -39.01 -22.91
C PRO A 13 -46.18 -37.71 -22.38
N VAL A 14 -46.14 -36.69 -23.24
CA VAL A 14 -47.13 -35.62 -23.56
C VAL A 14 -47.74 -34.72 -22.48
N GLY A 15 -47.62 -33.41 -22.71
CA GLY A 15 -48.25 -32.33 -21.95
C GLY A 15 -49.79 -32.31 -22.09
N PRO A 16 -50.50 -31.76 -21.09
CA PRO A 16 -51.96 -31.81 -21.07
C PRO A 16 -52.61 -30.87 -22.09
N GLN A 17 -53.56 -31.47 -22.81
CA GLN A 17 -54.49 -30.90 -23.79
C GLN A 17 -55.49 -29.91 -23.15
N MET A 18 -55.85 -28.89 -23.92
CA MET A 18 -57.00 -28.01 -23.67
C MET A 18 -58.32 -28.80 -23.77
N TYR A 19 -59.22 -28.63 -22.79
CA TYR A 19 -60.61 -29.10 -22.85
C TYR A 19 -61.57 -27.97 -22.44
N GLY A 20 -62.67 -27.84 -23.20
CA GLY A 20 -63.57 -26.69 -23.23
C GLY A 20 -64.59 -26.58 -22.07
N PRO A 21 -65.43 -25.54 -22.08
CA PRO A 21 -66.33 -25.22 -20.97
C PRO A 21 -67.61 -26.08 -20.96
N GLN A 22 -67.98 -26.58 -19.79
CA GLN A 22 -69.30 -27.13 -19.50
C GLN A 22 -69.87 -26.55 -18.19
N PRO A 23 -71.20 -26.34 -18.11
CA PRO A 23 -71.84 -25.33 -17.27
C PRO A 23 -72.20 -25.81 -15.86
N TYR A 24 -72.21 -24.87 -14.91
CA TYR A 24 -72.60 -25.09 -13.52
C TYR A 24 -74.08 -24.69 -13.33
N PRO A 25 -74.96 -25.54 -12.78
CA PRO A 25 -76.29 -25.13 -12.37
C PRO A 25 -76.26 -24.43 -11.00
N GLU A 26 -76.94 -23.31 -10.99
CA GLU A 26 -77.23 -22.41 -9.88
C GLU A 26 -77.85 -23.13 -8.66
N ASN A 27 -77.48 -22.63 -7.47
CA ASN A 27 -78.29 -22.62 -6.24
C ASN A 27 -78.06 -23.75 -5.21
N VAL A 28 -77.29 -23.43 -4.15
CA VAL A 28 -77.66 -23.73 -2.75
C VAL A 28 -76.87 -22.81 -1.77
N PRO A 29 -77.52 -22.24 -0.73
CA PRO A 29 -76.94 -21.21 0.13
C PRO A 29 -76.23 -21.80 1.37
N SER A 30 -75.19 -21.13 1.87
CA SER A 30 -74.55 -21.47 3.16
C SER A 30 -74.28 -20.23 4.03
N PRO A 31 -74.44 -20.31 5.37
CA PRO A 31 -74.62 -19.18 6.26
C PRO A 31 -73.34 -18.89 7.07
N TYR A 32 -72.67 -17.76 6.81
CA TYR A 32 -71.62 -17.26 7.69
C TYR A 32 -71.73 -15.74 7.88
N PRO A 33 -71.73 -15.23 9.12
CA PRO A 33 -71.84 -13.80 9.39
C PRO A 33 -70.56 -13.08 8.98
N SER A 34 -70.71 -12.16 8.03
CA SER A 34 -69.67 -11.29 7.52
C SER A 34 -69.44 -10.11 8.46
N MET A 35 -68.41 -10.17 9.33
CA MET A 35 -67.69 -8.97 9.78
C MET A 35 -66.23 -9.32 10.10
N LEU A 36 -65.35 -9.03 9.14
CA LEU A 36 -63.90 -8.98 9.36
C LEU A 36 -63.58 -7.76 10.26
N PRO A 37 -62.69 -7.88 11.26
CA PRO A 37 -62.20 -6.72 11.99
C PRO A 37 -61.46 -5.76 11.04
N PRO A 38 -61.57 -4.44 11.26
CA PRO A 38 -60.93 -3.46 10.38
C PRO A 38 -59.40 -3.65 10.37
N PRO A 39 -58.74 -3.51 9.20
CA PRO A 39 -57.30 -3.66 9.10
C PRO A 39 -56.58 -2.58 9.93
N LEU A 40 -55.71 -3.02 10.84
CA LEU A 40 -54.79 -2.13 11.54
C LEU A 40 -53.84 -1.48 10.52
N PRO A 41 -53.69 -0.14 10.50
CA PRO A 41 -52.75 0.51 9.59
C PRO A 41 -51.32 0.18 10.02
N TYR A 42 -50.63 -0.66 9.23
CA TYR A 42 -49.20 -0.90 9.42
C TYR A 42 -48.42 0.29 8.86
N PRO A 43 -47.57 0.97 9.65
CA PRO A 43 -46.79 2.09 9.14
C PRO A 43 -45.82 1.58 8.06
N LYS A 44 -45.96 2.08 6.83
CA LYS A 44 -44.99 1.85 5.76
C LYS A 44 -43.65 2.42 6.20
N ARG A 45 -42.73 1.55 6.64
CA ARG A 45 -41.34 1.90 6.98
C ARG A 45 -40.74 2.60 5.75
N ARG A 46 -40.44 3.90 5.87
CA ARG A 46 -39.84 4.68 4.78
C ARG A 46 -38.36 4.34 4.66
N TRP A 47 -38.04 3.28 3.91
CA TRP A 47 -36.66 2.85 3.59
C TRP A 47 -35.86 3.87 2.78
N VAL A 48 -36.51 4.94 2.28
CA VAL A 48 -35.84 6.01 1.52
C VAL A 48 -34.79 6.76 2.34
N LYS A 49 -34.97 6.93 3.66
CA LYS A 49 -34.02 7.64 4.52
C LYS A 49 -32.70 6.89 4.73
N PRO A 50 -32.69 5.59 5.11
CA PRO A 50 -31.44 4.84 5.22
C PRO A 50 -30.75 4.64 3.87
N VAL A 51 -31.51 4.45 2.78
CA VAL A 51 -30.93 4.33 1.43
C VAL A 51 -30.22 5.62 1.02
N LEU A 52 -30.83 6.79 1.27
CA LEU A 52 -30.21 8.08 0.99
C LEU A 52 -28.93 8.31 1.81
N ALA A 53 -28.92 7.89 3.08
CA ALA A 53 -27.74 7.99 3.93
C ALA A 53 -26.58 7.11 3.44
N VAL A 54 -26.86 5.88 3.00
CA VAL A 54 -25.86 4.99 2.42
C VAL A 54 -25.31 5.57 1.11
N VAL A 55 -26.18 6.07 0.24
CA VAL A 55 -25.75 6.70 -1.02
C VAL A 55 -24.87 7.92 -0.75
N ALA A 56 -25.26 8.78 0.20
CA ALA A 56 -24.46 9.94 0.58
C ALA A 56 -23.09 9.53 1.14
N ALA A 57 -23.03 8.50 1.98
CA ALA A 57 -21.76 7.98 2.49
C ALA A 57 -20.85 7.45 1.38
N VAL A 58 -21.41 6.69 0.42
CA VAL A 58 -20.66 6.19 -0.74
C VAL A 58 -20.13 7.33 -1.60
N VAL A 59 -20.92 8.38 -1.84
CA VAL A 59 -20.50 9.57 -2.60
C VAL A 59 -19.36 10.30 -1.89
N VAL A 60 -19.44 10.47 -0.57
CA VAL A 60 -18.36 11.11 0.21
C VAL A 60 -17.08 10.29 0.15
N ILE A 61 -17.17 8.96 0.31
CA ILE A 61 -16.01 8.07 0.21
C ILE A 61 -15.41 8.14 -1.20
N ALA A 62 -16.24 8.09 -2.24
CA ALA A 62 -15.78 8.20 -3.62
C ALA A 62 -15.13 9.56 -3.89
N ALA A 63 -15.67 10.65 -3.34
CA ALA A 63 -15.08 11.99 -3.47
C ALA A 63 -13.74 12.10 -2.74
N ILE A 64 -13.60 11.50 -1.57
CA ILE A 64 -12.32 11.45 -0.83
C ILE A 64 -11.28 10.65 -1.62
N ILE A 65 -11.65 9.46 -2.11
CA ILE A 65 -10.76 8.64 -2.94
C ILE A 65 -10.38 9.40 -4.21
N ALA A 66 -11.35 10.03 -4.88
CA ALA A 66 -11.08 10.83 -6.07
C ALA A 66 -10.18 12.03 -5.77
N ALA A 67 -10.33 12.70 -4.62
CA ALA A 67 -9.47 13.80 -4.21
C ALA A 67 -8.03 13.33 -3.93
N ILE A 68 -7.85 12.19 -3.26
CA ILE A 68 -6.53 11.58 -3.03
C ILE A 68 -5.88 11.18 -4.36
N VAL A 69 -6.65 10.55 -5.25
CA VAL A 69 -6.17 10.17 -6.58
C VAL A 69 -5.86 11.40 -7.43
N LEU A 70 -6.68 12.46 -7.41
CA LEU A 70 -6.40 13.69 -8.16
C LEU A 70 -5.20 14.46 -7.58
N ALA A 71 -5.04 14.50 -6.26
CA ALA A 71 -3.86 15.08 -5.63
C ALA A 71 -2.60 14.31 -6.05
N SER A 72 -2.65 12.98 -5.97
CA SER A 72 -1.57 12.11 -6.44
C SER A 72 -1.34 12.20 -7.95
N ARG A 73 -2.38 12.45 -8.76
CA ARG A 73 -2.31 12.60 -10.23
C ARG A 73 -1.83 13.98 -10.67
N ASN A 74 -2.04 15.01 -9.86
CA ASN A 74 -1.39 16.31 -10.03
C ASN A 74 0.11 16.24 -9.68
N ASP A 75 0.51 15.35 -8.76
CA ASP A 75 1.92 15.02 -8.53
C ASP A 75 2.49 14.07 -9.61
N SER A 76 1.64 13.30 -10.30
CA SER A 76 2.00 12.41 -11.41
C SER A 76 1.44 12.91 -12.75
N GLY A 77 1.69 14.18 -13.04
CA GLY A 77 1.80 14.62 -14.42
C GLY A 77 2.94 13.85 -15.08
N SER A 78 2.68 13.25 -16.24
CA SER A 78 3.64 12.55 -17.09
C SER A 78 4.79 13.47 -17.54
N GLY A 79 5.71 13.75 -16.64
CA GLY A 79 6.91 14.54 -16.80
C GLY A 79 7.83 14.21 -15.65
N HIS A 80 9.01 13.66 -15.96
CA HIS A 80 10.16 13.48 -15.08
C HIS A 80 10.05 14.31 -13.79
N SER A 81 9.61 13.68 -12.70
CA SER A 81 9.54 14.36 -11.41
C SER A 81 10.98 14.75 -11.06
N ALA A 82 11.25 16.06 -11.04
CA ALA A 82 12.60 16.52 -10.75
C ALA A 82 12.96 16.09 -9.33
N LEU A 83 14.23 15.73 -9.12
CA LEU A 83 14.73 15.39 -7.79
C LEU A 83 14.54 16.59 -6.84
N THR A 84 13.68 16.43 -5.83
CA THR A 84 13.34 17.47 -4.83
C THR A 84 14.02 17.21 -3.49
N GLU A 85 14.20 18.25 -2.67
CA GLU A 85 14.73 18.13 -1.29
C GLU A 85 13.90 17.19 -0.41
N SER A 86 12.58 17.19 -0.54
CA SER A 86 11.70 16.29 0.22
C SER A 86 11.90 14.83 -0.18
N SER A 87 11.93 14.54 -1.49
CA SER A 87 12.20 13.19 -2.00
C SER A 87 13.60 12.72 -1.63
N ALA A 88 14.59 13.61 -1.65
CA ALA A 88 15.95 13.34 -1.24
C ALA A 88 16.03 13.00 0.25
N LYS A 89 15.41 13.81 1.12
CA LYS A 89 15.37 13.56 2.56
C LYS A 89 14.71 12.22 2.88
N ALA A 90 13.58 11.91 2.23
CA ALA A 90 12.88 10.64 2.42
C ALA A 90 13.75 9.44 2.02
N ALA A 91 14.35 9.47 0.84
CA ALA A 91 15.23 8.41 0.34
C ALA A 91 16.47 8.20 1.22
N ILE A 92 17.10 9.29 1.68
CA ILE A 92 18.24 9.21 2.60
C ILE A 92 17.80 8.60 3.93
N GLN A 93 16.65 9.01 4.49
CA GLN A 93 16.14 8.45 5.73
C GLN A 93 15.85 6.95 5.59
N GLU A 94 15.19 6.53 4.51
CA GLU A 94 14.90 5.13 4.22
C GLU A 94 16.18 4.29 4.15
N TYR A 95 17.20 4.79 3.46
CA TYR A 95 18.51 4.15 3.38
C TYR A 95 19.20 4.01 4.75
N LEU A 96 19.20 5.08 5.58
CA LEU A 96 19.78 5.04 6.93
C LEU A 96 19.01 4.11 7.88
N ASP A 97 17.69 4.06 7.73
CA ASP A 97 16.82 3.13 8.43
C ASP A 97 17.14 1.68 8.05
N ALA A 98 17.34 1.41 6.76
CA ALA A 98 17.71 0.09 6.26
C ALA A 98 19.07 -0.36 6.81
N LEU A 99 20.07 0.53 6.82
CA LEU A 99 21.38 0.27 7.44
C LEU A 99 21.25 -0.05 8.95
N SER A 100 20.40 0.70 9.65
CA SER A 100 20.17 0.49 11.10
C SER A 100 19.48 -0.86 11.39
N LYS A 101 18.55 -1.26 10.52
CA LYS A 101 17.76 -2.49 10.64
C LYS A 101 18.48 -3.73 10.10
N GLY A 102 19.58 -3.56 9.35
CA GLY A 102 20.23 -4.66 8.64
C GLY A 102 19.39 -5.19 7.48
N ASP A 103 18.66 -4.30 6.80
CA ASP A 103 17.90 -4.65 5.60
C ASP A 103 18.80 -4.59 4.36
N ASP A 104 19.56 -5.66 4.16
CA ASP A 104 20.56 -5.76 3.11
C ASP A 104 19.96 -5.64 1.71
N GLN A 105 18.71 -6.05 1.53
CA GLN A 105 18.04 -5.95 0.23
C GLN A 105 17.75 -4.48 -0.11
N THR A 106 17.19 -3.73 0.83
CA THR A 106 16.92 -2.29 0.62
C THR A 106 18.22 -1.52 0.46
N VAL A 107 19.23 -1.78 1.30
CA VAL A 107 20.56 -1.17 1.15
C VAL A 107 21.17 -1.48 -0.23
N ALA A 108 21.13 -2.73 -0.69
CA ALA A 108 21.64 -3.11 -2.01
C ALA A 108 20.85 -2.46 -3.18
N ARG A 109 19.54 -2.26 -3.03
CA ARG A 109 18.70 -1.54 -4.02
C ARG A 109 19.15 -0.09 -4.19
N HIS A 110 19.37 0.61 -3.08
CA HIS A 110 19.87 1.98 -3.09
C HIS A 110 21.30 2.05 -3.68
N THR A 111 22.23 1.22 -3.18
CA THR A 111 23.64 1.30 -3.60
C THR A 111 23.89 0.87 -5.05
N LEU A 112 23.06 -0.03 -5.59
CA LEU A 112 23.10 -0.39 -7.01
C LEU A 112 22.34 0.58 -7.92
N CYS A 113 21.81 1.69 -7.40
CA CYS A 113 21.16 2.74 -8.20
C CYS A 113 20.10 2.22 -9.18
N GLY A 114 19.28 1.23 -8.76
CA GLY A 114 18.19 0.70 -9.59
C GLY A 114 18.59 -0.49 -10.46
N LEU A 115 19.87 -0.88 -10.47
CA LEU A 115 20.33 -2.08 -11.17
C LEU A 115 20.01 -3.38 -10.41
N TYR A 116 19.67 -3.31 -9.13
CA TYR A 116 19.47 -4.47 -8.26
C TYR A 116 18.53 -5.54 -8.86
N ASP A 117 17.40 -5.13 -9.42
CA ASP A 117 16.46 -6.09 -10.01
C ASP A 117 16.93 -6.68 -11.34
N SER A 118 17.81 -5.96 -12.05
CA SER A 118 18.35 -6.37 -13.35
C SER A 118 19.58 -7.29 -13.23
N VAL A 119 20.25 -7.31 -12.07
CA VAL A 119 21.43 -8.14 -11.82
C VAL A 119 21.00 -9.59 -11.54
N LYS A 120 21.65 -10.53 -12.25
CA LYS A 120 21.39 -11.98 -12.14
C LYS A 120 21.95 -12.60 -10.85
N GLU A 121 23.13 -12.18 -10.41
CA GLU A 121 23.82 -12.69 -9.22
C GLU A 121 24.00 -11.54 -8.23
N ARG A 122 23.31 -11.62 -7.08
CA ARG A 122 23.20 -10.52 -6.11
C ARG A 122 23.93 -10.82 -4.80
N ARG A 123 24.54 -12.01 -4.67
CA ARG A 123 25.16 -12.44 -3.41
C ARG A 123 26.29 -11.51 -2.98
N SER A 124 27.09 -11.01 -3.93
CA SER A 124 28.16 -10.06 -3.65
C SER A 124 27.61 -8.71 -3.16
N ASP A 125 26.52 -8.24 -3.78
CA ASP A 125 25.89 -6.95 -3.43
C ASP A 125 25.22 -7.01 -2.06
N LEU A 126 24.53 -8.12 -1.77
CA LEU A 126 23.94 -8.38 -0.45
C LEU A 126 25.03 -8.51 0.63
N ALA A 127 26.16 -9.16 0.32
CA ALA A 127 27.27 -9.25 1.27
C ALA A 127 27.89 -7.88 1.54
N LEU A 128 28.02 -7.03 0.52
CA LEU A 128 28.48 -5.65 0.68
C LEU A 128 27.49 -4.83 1.51
N ALA A 129 26.19 -4.94 1.22
CA ALA A 129 25.13 -4.29 1.99
C ALA A 129 25.17 -4.70 3.47
N ASN A 130 25.34 -5.98 3.77
CA ASN A 130 25.48 -6.48 5.13
C ASN A 130 26.72 -5.88 5.84
N LEU A 131 27.86 -5.82 5.16
CA LEU A 131 29.07 -5.19 5.71
C LEU A 131 28.86 -3.70 6.01
N SER A 132 28.17 -2.99 5.13
CA SER A 132 27.81 -1.57 5.32
C SER A 132 26.86 -1.39 6.50
N SER A 133 25.81 -2.22 6.60
CA SER A 133 24.86 -2.23 7.73
C SER A 133 25.57 -2.54 9.05
N ASP A 134 26.47 -3.53 9.08
CA ASP A 134 27.24 -3.88 10.29
C ASP A 134 28.22 -2.78 10.70
N ALA A 135 28.90 -2.15 9.73
CA ALA A 135 29.77 -1.02 10.01
C ALA A 135 28.98 0.16 10.58
N PHE A 136 27.81 0.45 10.00
CA PHE A 136 26.90 1.48 10.51
C PHE A 136 26.44 1.15 11.93
N ARG A 137 25.95 -0.07 12.19
CA ARG A 137 25.44 -0.52 13.50
C ARG A 137 26.49 -0.57 14.61
N LYS A 138 27.77 -0.70 14.25
CA LYS A 138 28.90 -0.58 15.20
C LYS A 138 29.12 0.85 15.66
N GLN A 139 28.85 1.84 14.81
CA GLN A 139 29.03 3.25 15.13
C GLN A 139 27.75 3.83 15.74
N TYR A 140 26.60 3.53 15.12
CA TYR A 140 25.31 4.15 15.40
C TYR A 140 24.22 3.10 15.55
N SER A 141 23.33 3.28 16.53
CA SER A 141 22.11 2.46 16.67
C SER A 141 20.93 3.00 15.86
N ARG A 142 20.96 4.29 15.50
CA ARG A 142 19.96 4.98 14.69
C ARG A 142 20.58 6.24 14.07
N ALA A 143 20.12 6.65 12.90
CA ALA A 143 20.32 7.99 12.36
C ALA A 143 18.99 8.59 11.87
N GLU A 144 18.83 9.89 12.07
CA GLU A 144 17.66 10.65 11.64
C GLU A 144 18.11 11.90 10.88
N VAL A 145 17.65 12.09 9.65
CA VAL A 145 17.99 13.26 8.83
C VAL A 145 17.27 14.48 9.38
N THR A 146 18.02 15.45 9.88
CA THR A 146 17.47 16.69 10.44
C THR A 146 17.25 17.72 9.35
N SER A 147 18.30 18.03 8.57
CA SER A 147 18.27 19.04 7.50
C SER A 147 19.00 18.59 6.24
N ILE A 148 18.56 19.13 5.10
CA ILE A 148 19.35 19.14 3.86
C ILE A 148 20.08 20.49 3.84
N ASP A 149 21.41 20.46 3.93
CA ASP A 149 22.22 21.68 4.05
C ASP A 149 22.53 22.26 2.68
N LYS A 150 22.79 21.39 1.69
CA LYS A 150 23.02 21.78 0.31
C LYS A 150 22.68 20.66 -0.67
N MET A 151 21.94 20.98 -1.71
CA MET A 151 21.74 20.11 -2.87
C MET A 151 22.41 20.72 -4.11
N VAL A 152 23.20 19.92 -4.81
CA VAL A 152 23.85 20.26 -6.09
C VAL A 152 23.38 19.28 -7.14
N LEU A 153 22.52 19.74 -8.04
CA LEU A 153 22.00 18.95 -9.16
C LEU A 153 23.05 18.89 -10.28
N TRP A 154 23.36 17.69 -10.75
CA TRP A 154 24.18 17.47 -11.95
C TRP A 154 23.31 17.22 -13.18
N SER A 155 22.10 16.70 -12.96
CA SER A 155 21.06 16.53 -13.96
C SER A 155 19.69 16.64 -13.28
N PRO A 156 18.57 16.70 -14.04
CA PRO A 156 17.22 16.73 -13.44
C PRO A 156 16.92 15.55 -12.50
N ASN A 157 17.62 14.43 -12.69
CA ASN A 157 17.42 13.19 -11.97
C ASN A 157 18.60 12.83 -11.06
N GLN A 158 19.67 13.64 -11.00
CA GLN A 158 20.84 13.33 -10.18
C GLN A 158 21.27 14.54 -9.37
N ALA A 159 21.50 14.33 -8.07
CA ALA A 159 22.09 15.35 -7.22
C ALA A 159 23.09 14.76 -6.23
N GLN A 160 24.01 15.61 -5.82
CA GLN A 160 24.80 15.42 -4.62
C GLN A 160 24.20 16.26 -3.50
N VAL A 161 23.98 15.64 -2.36
CA VAL A 161 23.27 16.23 -1.22
C VAL A 161 24.17 16.18 0.01
N LEU A 162 24.49 17.35 0.54
CA LEU A 162 25.03 17.51 1.89
C LEU A 162 23.84 17.63 2.85
N PHE A 163 23.84 16.80 3.89
CA PHE A 163 22.78 16.79 4.89
C PHE A 163 23.38 16.63 6.29
N THR A 164 22.64 17.13 7.27
CA THR A 164 22.91 16.91 8.69
C THR A 164 21.94 15.85 9.20
N MET A 165 22.46 14.93 10.01
CA MET A 165 21.69 13.89 10.66
C MET A 165 22.03 13.83 12.15
N LYS A 166 21.02 13.54 12.96
CA LYS A 166 21.20 13.21 14.37
C LYS A 166 21.45 11.71 14.49
N VAL A 167 22.57 11.32 15.09
CA VAL A 167 22.91 9.91 15.31
C VAL A 167 22.82 9.53 16.78
N ALA A 168 22.31 8.33 17.03
CA ALA A 168 22.38 7.70 18.34
C ALA A 168 23.56 6.72 18.34
N PRO A 169 24.50 6.79 19.30
CA PRO A 169 25.63 5.87 19.34
C PRO A 169 25.19 4.41 19.55
N ALA A 170 26.01 3.46 19.10
CA ALA A 170 25.77 2.04 19.36
C ALA A 170 25.83 1.71 20.86
N SER A 171 24.97 0.80 21.34
CA SER A 171 24.94 0.40 22.75
C SER A 171 26.27 -0.27 23.15
N GLY A 172 27.04 0.37 24.03
CA GLY A 172 28.33 -0.13 24.52
C GLY A 172 29.55 0.72 24.14
N SER A 173 29.40 1.73 23.27
CA SER A 173 30.47 2.70 22.94
C SER A 173 30.65 3.81 24.00
N THR A 174 29.80 3.85 25.03
CA THR A 174 29.74 4.90 26.06
C THR A 174 30.81 4.84 27.14
N ARG A 175 31.92 4.09 26.96
CA ARG A 175 33.02 4.09 27.93
C ARG A 175 33.85 5.37 27.79
N GLY A 176 33.31 6.49 28.28
CA GLY A 176 34.01 7.76 28.48
C GLY A 176 33.62 8.93 27.57
N GLN A 177 32.67 8.76 26.64
CA GLN A 177 32.19 9.86 25.80
C GLN A 177 30.85 10.37 26.32
N THR A 178 30.82 11.64 26.74
CA THR A 178 29.61 12.42 26.97
C THR A 178 28.64 12.18 25.81
N PRO A 179 27.33 11.97 26.03
CA PRO A 179 26.37 11.85 24.95
C PRO A 179 26.32 13.17 24.20
N ARG A 180 27.20 13.32 23.22
CA ARG A 180 26.92 14.19 22.10
C ARG A 180 25.82 13.45 21.38
N ASP A 181 24.59 13.91 21.55
CA ASP A 181 23.59 13.86 20.49
C ASP A 181 24.27 14.47 19.27
N GLY A 182 25.07 13.66 18.57
CA GLY A 182 26.02 14.11 17.58
C GLY A 182 25.23 14.44 16.34
N GLU A 183 25.10 15.72 16.05
CA GLU A 183 24.81 16.12 14.69
C GLU A 183 26.05 15.76 13.87
N GLU A 184 25.87 14.84 12.94
CA GLU A 184 26.89 14.44 11.98
C GLU A 184 26.47 14.91 10.60
N GLN A 185 27.43 15.35 9.81
CA GLN A 185 27.18 15.67 8.41
C GLN A 185 27.52 14.48 7.54
N ALA A 186 26.83 14.37 6.41
CA ALA A 186 27.13 13.35 5.42
C ALA A 186 26.81 13.85 4.02
N VAL A 187 27.46 13.23 3.04
CA VAL A 187 27.18 13.48 1.63
C VAL A 187 26.55 12.23 1.04
N ALA A 188 25.42 12.39 0.37
CA ALA A 188 24.79 11.36 -0.43
C ALA A 188 24.78 11.74 -1.91
N GLN A 189 24.96 10.74 -2.78
CA GLN A 189 24.65 10.89 -4.21
C GLN A 189 23.33 10.20 -4.48
N LEU A 190 22.43 10.93 -5.13
CA LEU A 190 21.06 10.50 -5.38
C LEU A 190 20.81 10.35 -6.88
N LEU A 191 19.98 9.36 -7.21
CA LEU A 191 19.43 9.15 -8.55
C LEU A 191 17.92 8.97 -8.45
N HIS A 192 17.17 9.76 -9.21
CA HIS A 192 15.74 9.58 -9.39
C HIS A 192 15.50 8.74 -10.65
N GLN A 193 14.95 7.55 -10.49
CA GLN A 193 14.67 6.62 -11.57
C GLN A 193 13.40 5.83 -11.27
N ASP A 194 12.58 5.58 -12.30
CA ASP A 194 11.36 4.76 -12.19
C ASP A 194 10.41 5.21 -11.07
N ASN A 195 10.33 6.54 -10.87
CA ASN A 195 9.53 7.20 -9.83
C ASN A 195 10.00 6.92 -8.38
N GLU A 196 11.23 6.48 -8.22
CA GLU A 196 11.90 6.23 -6.94
C GLU A 196 13.17 7.09 -6.84
N THR A 197 13.51 7.55 -5.64
CA THR A 197 14.77 8.25 -5.38
C THR A 197 15.70 7.32 -4.62
N LEU A 198 16.83 7.00 -5.23
CA LEU A 198 17.80 6.02 -4.75
C LEU A 198 19.06 6.70 -4.23
N VAL A 199 19.72 6.06 -3.27
CA VAL A 199 20.95 6.57 -2.63
C VAL A 199 22.13 5.76 -3.17
N CYS A 200 22.73 6.27 -4.23
CA CYS A 200 23.82 5.63 -4.96
C CYS A 200 25.14 5.57 -4.19
N SER A 201 25.40 6.59 -3.38
CA SER A 201 26.53 6.57 -2.47
C SER A 201 26.21 7.35 -1.21
N TYR A 202 26.87 6.95 -0.12
CA TYR A 202 26.75 7.57 1.19
C TYR A 202 28.13 7.67 1.82
N LEU A 203 28.52 8.87 2.20
CA LEU A 203 29.82 9.17 2.80
C LEU A 203 29.61 10.01 4.07
N PRO A 204 29.71 9.41 5.27
CA PRO A 204 29.66 10.17 6.51
C PRO A 204 30.88 11.10 6.60
N ARG A 205 30.65 12.33 7.04
CA ARG A 205 31.67 13.33 7.37
C ARG A 205 31.71 13.43 8.89
N THR A 206 32.34 12.45 9.53
CA THR A 206 32.54 12.48 10.98
C THR A 206 33.30 13.73 11.36
N ALA A 207 32.71 14.57 12.21
CA ALA A 207 33.34 15.78 12.72
C ALA A 207 34.44 15.43 13.75
N GLY A 208 35.58 14.94 13.25
CA GLY A 208 36.79 14.74 14.05
C GLY A 208 37.53 13.47 13.66
N GLN A 209 38.63 13.64 12.92
CA GLN A 209 39.95 13.00 13.10
C GLN A 209 40.84 13.45 11.92
N TYR A 210 41.45 14.62 12.06
CA TYR A 210 42.72 14.98 11.44
C TYR A 210 43.61 15.60 12.50
#